data_AF-A0A353TFF4-F1
#
_entry.id   AF-A0A353TFF4-F1
#
_cell.length_a   1.000
_cell.length_b   1.000
_cell.length_c   1.000
_cell.angle_alpha   90.00
_cell.angle_beta   90.00
_cell.angle_gamma   90.00
#
_symmetry.space_group_name_H-M   'P 1'
#
loop_
_entity.id
_entity.type
_entity.pdbx_description
1 polymer ?
#
loop_
_entity_poly.entity_id
_entity_poly.type
_entity_poly.pdbx_seq_one_letter_code
_entity_poly.pdbx_strand_id
1 'polypeptide(L)'
;INWLNISPLAFALGMFIPLPLNTPLVVGGLLNHWISKRSKDPVLNNARHQRAILIASGFIAGAALFGVIGALVIFVTGNGNALNLRIWEDPHGTGAQVTALIAFTALITYFVWEAMRAKK
;
A
#
# COMPACT_ATOMS: atom_id res chain seq x y z
N ILE A 1 15.68 18.58 12.26
CA ILE A 1 16.06 17.19 12.62
C ILE A 1 16.43 17.22 14.10
N ASN A 2 15.87 16.34 14.92
CA ASN A 2 15.98 16.39 16.39
C ASN A 2 17.26 15.69 16.89
N TRP A 3 17.54 15.79 18.21
CA TRP A 3 18.69 15.14 18.88
C TRP A 3 18.78 13.62 18.66
N LEU A 4 17.64 12.96 18.40
CA LEU A 4 17.56 11.52 18.09
C LEU A 4 17.78 11.18 16.61
N ASN A 5 18.03 12.15 15.72
CA ASN A 5 18.08 11.98 14.26
C ASN A 5 16.83 11.31 13.64
N ILE A 6 15.69 11.36 14.34
CA ILE A 6 14.40 10.89 13.84
C ILE A 6 13.66 12.09 13.22
N SER A 7 13.00 11.87 12.08
CA SER A 7 12.10 12.87 11.49
C SER A 7 10.88 13.06 12.40
N PRO A 8 10.62 14.29 12.91
CA PRO A 8 9.44 14.56 13.74
C PRO A 8 8.13 14.18 13.05
N LEU A 9 8.08 14.30 11.72
CA LEU A 9 6.91 13.99 10.90
C LEU A 9 6.64 12.48 10.83
N ALA A 10 7.69 11.66 10.68
CA ALA A 10 7.55 10.20 10.69
C ALA A 10 7.11 9.68 12.07
N PHE A 11 7.63 10.30 13.13
CA PHE A 11 7.24 9.98 14.50
C PHE A 11 5.78 10.35 14.79
N ALA A 12 5.36 11.57 14.43
CA ALA A 12 3.98 12.02 14.61
C ALA A 12 2.97 11.17 13.80
N LEU A 13 3.30 10.82 12.55
CA LEU A 13 2.49 9.89 11.75
C LEU A 13 2.36 8.52 12.41
N GLY A 14 3.45 7.98 12.95
CA GLY A 14 3.45 6.69 13.64
C GLY A 14 2.61 6.66 14.92
N MET A 15 2.49 7.80 15.62
CA MET A 15 1.62 7.94 16.81
C MET A 15 0.15 8.18 16.47
N PHE A 16 -0.13 8.79 15.31
CA PHE A 16 -1.48 9.18 14.91
C PHE A 16 -2.26 8.06 14.21
N ILE A 17 -1.57 7.17 13.51
CA ILE A 17 -2.21 6.15 12.67
C ILE A 17 -2.50 4.88 13.50
N PRO A 18 -3.75 4.37 13.48
CA PRO A 18 -4.10 3.15 14.21
C PRO A 18 -3.26 1.95 13.71
N LEU A 19 -2.96 1.02 14.61
CA LEU A 19 -2.07 -0.13 14.34
C LEU A 19 -2.34 -0.88 13.01
N PRO A 20 -3.59 -1.16 12.61
CA PRO A 20 -3.87 -1.84 11.35
C PRO A 20 -3.35 -1.10 10.11
N LEU A 21 -3.25 0.22 10.17
CA LEU A 21 -2.76 1.07 9.08
C LEU A 21 -1.25 1.33 9.16
N ASN A 22 -0.64 1.15 10.33
CA ASN A 22 0.81 1.32 10.50
C ASN A 22 1.59 0.11 9.95
N THR A 23 1.05 -1.11 10.06
CA THR A 23 1.72 -2.33 9.58
C THR A 23 2.07 -2.29 8.08
N PRO A 24 1.16 -1.94 7.16
CA PRO A 24 1.50 -1.78 5.74
C PRO A 24 2.57 -0.73 5.47
N LEU A 25 2.60 0.36 6.24
CA LEU A 25 3.57 1.44 6.10
C LEU A 25 4.98 0.96 6.48
N VAL A 26 5.09 0.25 7.61
CA VAL A 26 6.35 -0.37 8.04
C VAL A 26 6.85 -1.38 7.02
N VAL A 27 5.96 -2.25 6.52
CA VAL A 27 6.31 -3.23 5.48
C VAL A 27 6.78 -2.53 4.21
N GLY A 28 6.10 -1.47 3.76
CA GLY A 28 6.52 -0.68 2.60
C GLY A 28 7.91 -0.06 2.77
N GLY A 29 8.22 0.48 3.95
CA GLY A 29 9.54 1.02 4.26
C GLY A 29 10.63 -0.04 4.25
N LEU A 30 10.37 -1.21 4.82
CA LEU A 30 11.28 -2.37 4.79
C LEU A 30 11.52 -2.86 3.36
N LEU A 31 10.47 -2.96 2.55
CA LEU A 31 10.56 -3.34 1.15
C LEU A 31 11.40 -2.34 0.35
N ASN A 32 11.21 -1.04 0.55
CA ASN A 32 12.01 -0.02 -0.12
C ASN A 32 13.51 -0.16 0.19
N HIS A 33 13.84 -0.37 1.46
CA HIS A 33 15.21 -0.61 1.90
C HIS A 33 15.80 -1.87 1.27
N TRP A 34 15.02 -2.95 1.24
CA TRP A 34 15.44 -4.24 0.70
C TRP A 34 15.65 -4.19 -0.83
N ILE A 35 14.72 -3.60 -1.58
CA ILE A 35 14.83 -3.43 -3.05
C ILE A 35 16.06 -2.60 -3.41
N SER A 36 16.29 -1.50 -2.68
CA SER A 36 17.41 -0.58 -2.94
C SER A 36 18.79 -1.20 -2.69
N LYS A 37 18.88 -2.25 -1.86
CA LYS A 37 20.14 -2.94 -1.52
C LYS A 37 20.33 -4.27 -2.24
N ARG A 38 19.43 -4.64 -3.16
CA ARG A 38 19.38 -6.02 -3.68
C ARG A 38 20.50 -6.37 -4.67
N SER A 39 20.98 -5.42 -5.46
CA SER A 39 22.09 -5.61 -6.41
C SER A 39 23.36 -4.91 -5.96
N LYS A 40 24.51 -5.35 -6.47
CA LYS A 40 25.79 -4.60 -6.39
C LYS A 40 25.92 -3.54 -7.49
N ASP A 41 25.07 -3.63 -8.50
CA ASP A 41 25.05 -2.69 -9.62
C ASP A 41 24.18 -1.47 -9.28
N PRO A 42 24.77 -0.26 -9.22
CA PRO A 42 24.04 0.95 -8.85
C PRO A 42 22.99 1.34 -9.90
N VAL A 43 23.22 1.08 -11.18
CA VAL A 43 22.29 1.43 -12.26
C VAL A 43 21.03 0.58 -12.17
N LEU A 44 21.20 -0.73 -11.95
CA LEU A 44 20.07 -1.65 -11.81
C LEU A 44 19.26 -1.41 -10.53
N ASN A 45 19.91 -1.07 -9.41
CA ASN A 45 19.18 -0.73 -8.18
C ASN A 45 18.38 0.56 -8.34
N ASN A 46 18.92 1.57 -8.99
CA ASN A 46 18.20 2.82 -9.24
C ASN A 46 16.98 2.57 -10.15
N ALA A 47 17.14 1.77 -11.21
CA ALA A 47 16.02 1.38 -12.08
C ALA A 47 14.91 0.63 -11.32
N ARG A 48 15.27 -0.30 -10.42
CA ARG A 48 14.30 -0.99 -9.55
C ARG A 48 13.60 -0.06 -8.57
N HIS A 49 14.34 0.86 -7.97
CA HIS A 49 13.80 1.84 -7.03
C HIS A 49 12.81 2.80 -7.71
N GLN A 50 13.17 3.33 -8.89
CA GLN A 50 12.27 4.18 -9.68
C GLN A 50 11.00 3.41 -10.11
N ARG A 51 11.16 2.16 -10.55
CA ARG A 51 10.01 1.30 -10.91
C ARG A 51 9.11 1.01 -9.70
N ALA A 52 9.69 0.76 -8.53
CA ALA A 52 8.96 0.57 -7.29
C ALA A 52 8.14 1.82 -6.92
N ILE A 53 8.72 3.02 -7.05
CA ILE A 53 8.01 4.28 -6.83
C ILE A 53 6.86 4.45 -7.84
N LEU A 54 7.08 4.14 -9.11
CA LEU A 54 6.05 4.26 -10.16
C LEU A 54 4.85 3.33 -9.90
N ILE A 55 5.10 2.10 -9.46
CA ILE A 55 4.02 1.15 -9.13
C ILE A 55 3.29 1.62 -7.87
N ALA A 56 4.02 2.08 -6.84
CA ALA A 56 3.43 2.58 -5.61
C ALA A 56 2.52 3.80 -5.86
N SER A 57 2.95 4.76 -6.68
CA SER A 57 2.09 5.89 -7.05
C SER A 57 0.89 5.45 -7.88
N GLY A 58 1.05 4.44 -8.74
CA GLY A 58 -0.05 3.79 -9.45
C GLY A 58 -1.10 3.19 -8.50
N PHE A 59 -0.70 2.53 -7.41
CA PHE A 59 -1.64 2.03 -6.41
C PHE A 59 -2.38 3.14 -5.67
N ILE A 60 -1.69 4.22 -5.32
CA ILE A 60 -2.31 5.39 -4.68
C ILE A 60 -3.35 6.02 -5.62
N ALA A 61 -2.98 6.22 -6.88
CA ALA A 61 -3.89 6.76 -7.89
C ALA A 61 -5.08 5.82 -8.17
N GLY A 62 -4.83 4.51 -8.23
CA GLY A 62 -5.87 3.51 -8.41
C GLY A 62 -6.89 3.52 -7.27
N ALA A 63 -6.43 3.57 -6.02
CA ALA A 63 -7.32 3.68 -4.86
C ALA A 63 -8.22 4.93 -4.93
N ALA A 64 -7.66 6.07 -5.32
CA ALA A 64 -8.43 7.30 -5.53
C ALA A 64 -9.46 7.16 -6.67
N LEU A 65 -9.07 6.57 -7.80
CA LEU A 65 -9.97 6.36 -8.94
C LEU A 65 -11.15 5.46 -8.57
N PHE A 66 -10.91 4.34 -7.88
CA PHE A 66 -11.99 3.47 -7.40
C PHE A 66 -12.89 4.15 -6.37
N GLY A 67 -12.35 5.02 -5.53
CA GLY A 67 -13.15 5.85 -4.62
C GLY A 67 -14.13 6.76 -5.38
N VAL A 68 -13.68 7.42 -6.44
CA VAL A 68 -14.52 8.27 -7.30
C VAL A 68 -15.58 7.45 -8.03
N ILE A 69 -15.20 6.30 -8.61
CA ILE A 69 -16.15 5.38 -9.27
C ILE A 69 -17.22 4.90 -8.28
N GLY A 70 -16.81 4.50 -7.06
CA GLY A 70 -17.74 4.09 -6.01
C GLY A 70 -18.73 5.20 -5.64
N ALA A 71 -18.25 6.44 -5.48
CA ALA A 71 -19.09 7.60 -5.21
C ALA A 71 -20.08 7.86 -6.35
N LEU A 72 -19.67 7.72 -7.61
CA LEU A 72 -20.54 7.88 -8.77
C LEU A 72 -21.66 6.83 -8.80
N VAL A 73 -21.34 5.56 -8.51
CA VAL A 73 -22.33 4.48 -8.46
C VAL A 73 -23.36 4.73 -7.35
N ILE A 74 -22.92 5.15 -6.17
CA ILE A 74 -23.81 5.52 -5.06
C ILE A 74 -24.72 6.70 -5.46
N PHE A 75 -24.16 7.71 -6.13
CA PHE A 75 -24.91 8.88 -6.58
C PHE A 75 -26.00 8.53 -7.61
N VAL A 76 -25.70 7.69 -8.61
CA VAL A 76 -26.67 7.30 -9.65
C VAL A 76 -27.74 6.36 -9.10
N THR A 77 -27.38 5.44 -8.21
CA THR A 77 -28.31 4.43 -7.68
C THR A 77 -29.18 4.98 -6.54
N GLY A 78 -28.76 6.07 -5.88
CA GLY A 78 -29.40 6.60 -4.68
C GLY A 78 -29.29 5.67 -3.47
N ASN A 79 -28.51 4.60 -3.56
CA ASN A 79 -28.33 3.59 -2.52
C ASN A 79 -26.86 3.52 -2.10
N GLY A 80 -26.58 3.93 -0.87
CA GLY A 80 -25.23 3.88 -0.28
C GLY A 80 -24.64 2.47 -0.14
N ASN A 81 -25.47 1.44 -0.23
CA ASN A 81 -25.07 0.03 -0.17
C ASN A 81 -25.03 -0.65 -1.55
N ALA A 82 -25.15 0.09 -2.66
CA ALA A 82 -25.20 -0.48 -4.00
C ALA A 82 -24.00 -1.41 -4.33
N LEU A 83 -22.83 -1.13 -3.76
CA LEU A 83 -21.59 -1.92 -3.93
C LEU A 83 -21.18 -2.67 -2.66
N ASN A 84 -22.01 -2.69 -1.62
CA ASN A 84 -21.68 -3.34 -0.36
C ASN A 84 -21.93 -4.85 -0.48
N LEU A 85 -20.85 -5.61 -0.65
CA LEU A 85 -20.90 -7.08 -0.70
C LEU A 85 -21.08 -7.73 0.68
N ARG A 86 -21.21 -6.95 1.76
CA ARG A 86 -21.35 -7.38 3.16
C ARG A 86 -20.17 -8.19 3.73
N ILE A 87 -19.12 -8.39 2.93
CA ILE A 87 -17.89 -9.09 3.31
C ILE A 87 -17.14 -8.35 4.43
N TRP A 88 -17.37 -7.04 4.55
CA TRP A 88 -16.68 -6.14 5.48
C TRP A 88 -17.60 -5.59 6.58
N GLU A 89 -18.82 -6.13 6.74
CA GLU A 89 -19.77 -5.70 7.77
C GLU A 89 -19.27 -5.99 9.19
N ASP A 90 -18.55 -7.11 9.37
CA ASP A 90 -17.86 -7.44 10.61
C ASP A 90 -16.34 -7.46 10.41
N PRO A 91 -15.64 -6.36 10.74
CA PRO A 91 -14.18 -6.27 10.64
C PRO A 91 -13.43 -7.31 11.50
N HIS A 92 -14.07 -7.86 12.54
CA HIS A 92 -13.50 -8.89 13.40
C HIS A 92 -13.88 -10.31 12.97
N GLY A 93 -14.80 -10.44 12.01
CA GLY A 93 -15.19 -11.71 11.45
C GLY A 93 -14.02 -12.43 10.76
N THR A 94 -13.97 -13.75 10.90
CA THR A 94 -12.91 -14.59 10.32
C THR A 94 -12.79 -14.40 8.80
N GLY A 95 -13.91 -14.19 8.11
CA GLY A 95 -13.94 -13.96 6.65
C GLY A 95 -13.23 -12.67 6.23
N ALA A 96 -13.46 -11.55 6.92
CA ALA A 96 -12.83 -10.27 6.64
C ALA A 96 -11.31 -10.32 6.88
N GLN A 97 -10.89 -10.97 7.97
CA GLN A 97 -9.47 -11.12 8.30
C GLN A 97 -8.70 -11.98 7.29
N VAL A 98 -9.27 -13.12 6.89
CA VAL A 98 -8.67 -14.01 5.88
C VAL A 98 -8.59 -13.30 4.53
N THR A 99 -9.65 -12.60 4.13
CA THR A 99 -9.67 -11.86 2.86
C THR A 99 -8.63 -10.72 2.86
N ALA A 100 -8.53 -9.96 3.94
CA ALA A 100 -7.53 -8.92 4.10
C ALA A 100 -6.10 -9.48 4.03
N LEU A 101 -5.84 -10.60 4.69
CA LEU A 101 -4.53 -11.25 4.67
C LEU A 101 -4.15 -11.71 3.26
N ILE A 102 -5.05 -12.42 2.58
CA ILE A 102 -4.83 -12.91 1.21
C ILE A 102 -4.59 -11.74 0.26
N ALA A 103 -5.43 -10.70 0.31
CA ALA A 103 -5.29 -9.52 -0.55
C ALA A 103 -3.97 -8.78 -0.29
N PHE A 104 -3.60 -8.61 0.99
CA PHE A 104 -2.35 -7.95 1.36
C PHE A 104 -1.11 -8.73 0.90
N THR A 105 -1.09 -10.04 1.13
CA THR A 105 0.00 -10.90 0.64
C THR A 105 0.09 -10.90 -0.89
N ALA A 106 -1.05 -11.00 -1.58
CA ALA A 106 -1.10 -10.95 -3.04
C ALA A 106 -0.52 -9.63 -3.58
N LEU A 107 -0.95 -8.48 -3.02
CA LEU A 107 -0.43 -7.17 -3.43
C LEU A 107 1.07 -7.02 -3.18
N ILE A 108 1.58 -7.48 -2.04
CA ILE A 108 3.02 -7.46 -1.75
C ILE A 108 3.79 -8.32 -2.74
N THR A 109 3.34 -9.56 -2.99
CA THR A 109 4.03 -10.46 -3.92
C THR A 109 4.06 -9.88 -5.33
N TYR A 110 2.96 -9.31 -5.80
CA TYR A 110 2.89 -8.63 -7.09
C TYR A 110 3.83 -7.42 -7.14
N PHE A 111 3.79 -6.55 -6.11
CA PHE A 111 4.65 -5.37 -6.03
C PHE A 111 6.13 -5.73 -6.10
N VAL A 112 6.56 -6.72 -5.29
CA VAL A 112 7.95 -7.19 -5.28
C VAL A 112 8.34 -7.79 -6.63
N TRP A 113 7.49 -8.64 -7.20
CA TRP A 113 7.76 -9.28 -8.48
C TRP A 113 7.94 -8.25 -9.60
N GLU A 114 7.04 -7.27 -9.67
CA GLU A 114 7.04 -6.26 -10.72
C GLU A 114 8.16 -5.22 -10.52
N ALA A 115 8.48 -4.85 -9.28
CA ALA A 115 9.64 -4.00 -8.97
C ALA A 115 10.96 -4.68 -9.38
N MET A 116 11.06 -6.00 -9.19
CA MET A 116 12.25 -6.78 -9.51
C MET A 116 12.46 -7.03 -11.01
N ARG A 117 11.40 -6.89 -11.82
CA ARG A 117 11.44 -7.01 -13.29
C ARG A 117 12.08 -5.83 -14.01
N ALA A 118 12.49 -4.79 -13.30
CA ALA A 118 13.26 -3.71 -13.91
C ALA A 118 14.53 -4.27 -14.57
N LYS A 119 14.69 -3.94 -15.85
CA LYS A 119 15.91 -4.21 -16.63
C LYS A 119 16.71 -2.91 -16.71
N LYS A 120 18.02 -3.05 -16.95
CA LYS A 120 18.90 -1.92 -17.28
C LYS A 120 18.42 -1.24 -18.55
#